data_AF-A0A1Y1KPA5-F1
#
_entry.id   AF-A0A1Y1KPA5-F1
#
_cell.length_a   1.000
_cell.length_b   1.000
_cell.length_c   1.000
_cell.angle_alpha   90.00
_cell.angle_beta   90.00
_cell.angle_gamma   90.00
#
_symmetry.space_group_name_H-M   'P 1'
#
loop_
_entity.id
_entity.type
_entity.pdbx_description
1 polymer ?
#
loop_
_entity_poly.entity_id
_entity_poly.type
_entity_poly.pdbx_seq_one_letter_code
_entity_poly.pdbx_strand_id
1 'polypeptide(L)'
;MDELPPEQIAVLRKAFESFDSQKSGSISCDMVSEILRLMGQPFDKKILQELIEEVDADKSGRLEFEEFVTLAAKFIVEEDDEAMQKELKEAFRLYDKEGNGYIKTSALREILRELDDQLTEKDLDNLIEEIDTDGSGTVDFDEFMEMMTGE
;
A
#
# COMPACT_ATOMS: atom_id res chain seq x y z
N MET A 1 13.69 10.61 -0.03
CA MET A 1 14.49 9.71 -0.89
C MET A 1 14.16 8.37 -0.32
N ASP A 2 13.07 7.82 -0.81
CA ASP A 2 12.38 6.67 -0.22
C ASP A 2 13.22 5.43 -0.53
N GLU A 3 14.15 5.17 0.38
CA GLU A 3 15.06 4.03 0.30
C GLU A 3 14.34 2.80 0.83
N LEU A 4 14.17 1.80 -0.03
CA LEU A 4 13.62 0.50 0.36
C LEU A 4 14.42 -0.09 1.53
N PRO A 5 13.75 -0.83 2.45
CA PRO A 5 14.45 -1.50 3.52
C PRO A 5 15.48 -2.49 2.97
N PRO A 6 16.61 -2.70 3.69
CA PRO A 6 17.75 -3.47 3.18
C PRO A 6 17.39 -4.91 2.83
N GLU A 7 16.37 -5.48 3.48
CA GLU A 7 15.83 -6.81 3.15
C GLU A 7 15.19 -6.85 1.76
N GLN A 8 14.40 -5.83 1.39
CA GLN A 8 13.80 -5.73 0.07
C GLN A 8 14.87 -5.48 -1.01
N ILE A 9 15.85 -4.63 -0.73
CA ILE A 9 17.00 -4.43 -1.63
C ILE A 9 17.76 -5.75 -1.85
N ALA A 10 17.95 -6.57 -0.81
CA ALA A 10 18.62 -7.85 -0.94
C ALA A 10 17.83 -8.84 -1.82
N VAL A 11 16.49 -8.85 -1.71
CA VAL A 11 15.62 -9.67 -2.58
C VAL A 11 15.68 -9.18 -4.02
N LEU A 12 15.54 -7.87 -4.24
CA LEU A 12 15.65 -7.22 -5.56
C LEU A 12 17.00 -7.51 -6.21
N ARG A 13 18.09 -7.42 -5.46
CA ARG A 13 19.43 -7.73 -5.93
C ARG A 13 19.57 -9.18 -6.36
N LYS A 14 19.08 -10.11 -5.53
CA LYS A 14 19.15 -11.54 -5.84
C LYS A 14 18.31 -11.89 -7.08
N ALA A 15 17.16 -11.24 -7.24
CA ALA A 15 16.33 -11.39 -8.43
C ALA A 15 17.05 -10.79 -9.66
N PHE A 16 17.58 -9.57 -9.56
CA PHE A 16 18.34 -8.93 -10.62
C PHE A 16 19.53 -9.80 -11.08
N GLU A 17 20.34 -10.31 -10.15
CA GLU A 17 21.47 -11.20 -10.46
C GLU A 17 21.02 -12.53 -11.10
N SER A 18 19.82 -13.03 -10.77
CA SER A 18 19.26 -14.22 -11.40
C SER A 18 18.87 -13.98 -12.87
N PHE A 19 18.55 -12.74 -13.23
CA PHE A 19 18.14 -12.36 -14.59
C PHE A 19 19.31 -11.80 -15.41
N ASP A 20 20.27 -11.13 -14.78
CA ASP A 20 21.53 -10.70 -15.39
C ASP A 20 22.53 -11.86 -15.48
N SER A 21 22.14 -12.92 -16.19
CA SER A 21 22.96 -14.11 -16.42
C SER A 21 24.29 -13.79 -17.11
N GLN A 22 24.37 -12.64 -17.79
CA GLN A 22 25.58 -12.17 -18.48
C GLN A 22 26.49 -11.29 -17.62
N LYS A 23 26.09 -10.98 -16.37
CA LYS A 23 26.77 -10.00 -15.52
C LYS A 23 27.04 -8.68 -16.24
N SER A 24 26.09 -8.28 -17.06
CA SER A 24 26.14 -7.06 -17.85
C SER A 24 25.89 -5.81 -17.01
N GLY A 25 25.42 -5.97 -15.76
CA GLY A 25 25.10 -4.87 -14.85
C GLY A 25 23.79 -4.17 -15.19
N SER A 26 23.07 -4.66 -16.21
CA SER A 26 21.78 -4.13 -16.67
C SER A 26 20.87 -5.27 -17.10
N ILE A 27 19.57 -5.10 -16.92
CA ILE A 27 18.53 -6.03 -17.40
C ILE A 27 17.65 -5.32 -18.41
N SER A 28 17.11 -6.02 -19.40
CA SER A 28 16.16 -5.41 -20.34
C SER A 28 14.89 -4.96 -19.60
N CYS A 29 14.31 -3.83 -19.97
CA CYS A 29 13.07 -3.33 -19.37
C CYS A 29 11.91 -4.35 -19.46
N ASP A 30 11.88 -5.16 -20.52
CA ASP A 30 10.91 -6.27 -20.66
C ASP A 30 11.03 -7.31 -19.54
N MET A 31 12.25 -7.58 -19.06
CA MET A 31 12.52 -8.56 -17.98
C MET A 31 12.04 -8.07 -16.61
N VAL A 32 11.94 -6.75 -16.39
CA VAL A 32 11.49 -6.19 -15.10
C VAL A 32 10.09 -6.69 -14.75
N SER A 33 9.21 -6.79 -15.75
CA SER A 33 7.88 -7.36 -15.57
C SER A 33 7.92 -8.82 -15.08
N GLU A 34 8.86 -9.64 -15.55
CA GLU A 34 9.00 -11.02 -15.09
C GLU A 34 9.56 -11.10 -13.67
N ILE A 35 10.48 -10.20 -13.31
CA ILE A 35 11.08 -10.13 -11.97
C ILE A 35 10.04 -9.74 -10.93
N LEU A 36 9.29 -8.66 -11.17
CA LEU A 36 8.24 -8.20 -10.25
C LEU A 36 7.17 -9.27 -10.07
N ARG A 37 6.86 -10.02 -11.14
CA ARG A 37 5.90 -11.13 -11.08
C ARG A 37 6.42 -12.28 -10.23
N LEU A 38 7.72 -12.58 -10.31
CA LEU A 38 8.37 -13.60 -9.49
C LEU A 38 8.45 -13.22 -8.02
N MET A 39 8.49 -11.92 -7.72
CA MET A 39 8.38 -11.41 -6.35
C MET A 39 6.96 -11.53 -5.78
N GLY A 40 6.00 -12.00 -6.59
CA GLY A 40 4.63 -12.25 -6.16
C GLY A 40 3.75 -11.00 -6.12
N GLN A 41 4.23 -9.89 -6.68
CA GLN A 41 3.52 -8.61 -6.70
C GLN A 41 2.74 -8.47 -8.03
N PRO A 42 1.41 -8.28 -7.99
CA PRO A 42 0.58 -8.13 -9.18
C PRO A 42 0.61 -6.68 -9.70
N PHE A 43 1.50 -6.39 -10.64
CA PHE A 43 1.60 -5.05 -11.23
C PHE A 43 0.73 -4.83 -12.47
N ASP A 44 0.29 -3.59 -12.68
CA ASP A 44 -0.34 -3.18 -13.93
C ASP A 44 0.74 -2.86 -14.97
N LYS A 45 0.64 -3.50 -16.14
CA LYS A 45 1.62 -3.33 -17.22
C LYS A 45 1.71 -1.88 -17.70
N LYS A 46 0.61 -1.11 -17.61
CA LYS A 46 0.59 0.30 -17.99
C LYS A 46 1.41 1.16 -17.03
N ILE A 47 1.16 1.02 -15.73
CA ILE A 47 1.87 1.76 -14.68
C ILE A 47 3.36 1.43 -14.73
N LEU A 48 3.70 0.13 -14.86
CA LEU A 48 5.08 -0.30 -15.01
C LEU A 48 5.75 0.35 -16.22
N GLN A 49 5.05 0.45 -17.36
CA GLN A 49 5.61 1.07 -18.55
C GLN A 49 5.84 2.58 -18.38
N GLU A 50 4.93 3.30 -17.72
CA GLU A 50 5.10 4.72 -17.40
C GLU A 50 6.29 4.95 -16.46
N LEU A 51 6.44 4.11 -15.43
CA LEU A 51 7.58 4.16 -14.51
C LEU A 51 8.90 3.83 -15.21
N ILE A 52 8.91 2.84 -16.11
CA ILE A 52 10.08 2.52 -16.93
C ILE A 52 10.43 3.72 -17.81
N GLU A 53 9.48 4.37 -18.48
CA GLU A 53 9.77 5.54 -19.31
C GLU A 53 10.29 6.75 -18.51
N GLU A 54 9.90 6.87 -17.24
CA GLU A 54 10.40 7.91 -16.36
C GLU A 54 11.84 7.65 -15.90
N VAL A 55 12.18 6.38 -15.63
CA VAL A 55 13.50 5.97 -15.15
C VAL A 55 14.50 5.78 -16.29
N ASP A 56 14.10 5.12 -17.39
CA ASP A 56 14.87 4.91 -18.64
C ASP A 56 14.86 6.18 -19.51
N ALA A 57 15.32 7.30 -18.95
CA ALA A 57 15.33 8.60 -19.62
C ALA A 57 16.23 8.61 -20.87
N ASP A 58 17.24 7.75 -20.92
CA ASP A 58 18.13 7.59 -22.06
C ASP A 58 17.57 6.64 -23.14
N LYS A 59 16.44 5.98 -22.86
CA LYS A 59 15.76 5.01 -23.73
C LYS A 59 16.69 3.90 -24.18
N SER A 60 17.61 3.50 -23.31
CA SER A 60 18.50 2.38 -23.55
C SER A 60 17.73 1.06 -23.67
N GLY A 61 16.49 1.01 -23.14
CA GLY A 61 15.69 -0.21 -23.04
C GLY A 61 16.28 -1.20 -22.04
N ARG A 62 17.19 -0.72 -21.18
CA ARG A 62 17.91 -1.48 -20.18
C ARG A 62 17.86 -0.70 -18.88
N LEU A 63 17.69 -1.41 -17.78
CA LEU A 63 17.68 -0.84 -16.44
C LEU A 63 18.89 -1.37 -15.69
N GLU A 64 19.72 -0.45 -15.22
CA GLU A 64 20.80 -0.72 -14.28
C GLU A 64 20.23 -1.09 -12.91
N PHE A 65 21.05 -1.67 -12.02
CA PHE A 65 20.57 -2.08 -10.71
C PHE A 65 19.99 -0.90 -9.90
N GLU A 66 20.61 0.27 -9.97
CA GLU A 66 20.15 1.48 -9.26
C GLU A 66 18.80 1.98 -9.80
N GLU A 67 18.62 1.93 -11.11
CA GLU A 67 17.36 2.27 -11.80
C GLU A 67 16.26 1.28 -11.47
N PHE A 68 16.59 -0.02 -11.47
CA PHE A 68 15.68 -1.08 -11.08
C PHE A 68 15.23 -0.95 -9.62
N VAL A 69 16.14 -0.63 -8.70
CA VAL A 69 15.79 -0.37 -7.28
C VAL A 69 14.93 0.88 -7.17
N THR A 70 15.22 1.94 -7.91
CA THR A 70 14.41 3.18 -7.91
C THR A 70 12.99 2.91 -8.40
N LEU A 71 12.87 2.15 -9.50
CA LEU A 71 11.58 1.73 -10.05
C LEU A 71 10.83 0.85 -9.06
N ALA A 72 11.49 -0.16 -8.51
CA ALA A 72 10.89 -1.06 -7.53
C ALA A 72 10.52 -0.32 -6.23
N ALA A 73 11.28 0.70 -5.82
CA ALA A 73 10.97 1.52 -4.65
C ALA A 73 9.69 2.31 -4.85
N LYS A 74 9.54 3.00 -5.98
CA LYS A 74 8.29 3.68 -6.32
C LYS A 74 7.12 2.72 -6.37
N PHE A 75 7.34 1.58 -7.02
CA PHE A 75 6.30 0.58 -7.22
C PHE A 75 5.84 -0.07 -5.91
N ILE A 76 6.77 -0.49 -5.04
CA ILE A 76 6.47 -1.12 -3.75
C ILE A 76 5.81 -0.12 -2.80
N VAL A 77 6.24 1.14 -2.79
CA VAL A 77 5.67 2.17 -1.91
C VAL A 77 4.27 2.58 -2.38
N GLU A 78 4.05 2.82 -3.67
CA GLU A 78 2.73 3.18 -4.20
C GLU A 78 1.71 2.03 -4.12
N GLU A 79 2.14 0.77 -4.31
CA GLU A 79 1.25 -0.39 -4.19
C GLU A 79 0.86 -0.71 -2.73
N ASP A 80 1.73 -0.44 -1.74
CA ASP A 80 1.39 -0.60 -0.32
C ASP A 80 0.27 0.37 0.08
N ASP A 81 0.35 1.63 -0.36
CA ASP A 81 -0.70 2.64 -0.12
C ASP A 81 -2.02 2.30 -0.85
N GLU A 82 -1.99 1.94 -2.14
CA GLU A 82 -3.21 1.61 -2.88
C GLU A 82 -3.86 0.29 -2.41
N ALA A 83 -3.06 -0.72 -2.08
CA ALA A 83 -3.56 -1.98 -1.55
C ALA A 83 -4.14 -1.79 -0.14
N MET A 84 -3.44 -1.05 0.72
CA MET A 84 -3.92 -0.70 2.06
C MET A 84 -5.23 0.10 1.97
N GLN A 85 -5.28 1.16 1.14
CA GLN A 85 -6.52 1.93 0.94
C GLN A 85 -7.66 1.07 0.42
N LYS A 86 -7.37 0.10 -0.46
CA LYS A 86 -8.39 -0.81 -0.97
C LYS A 86 -8.90 -1.76 0.11
N GLU A 87 -8.02 -2.37 0.91
CA GLU A 87 -8.42 -3.23 2.03
C GLU A 87 -9.21 -2.44 3.07
N LEU A 88 -8.77 -1.22 3.40
CA LEU A 88 -9.49 -0.31 4.30
C LEU A 88 -10.85 0.07 3.74
N LYS A 89 -10.99 0.28 2.43
CA LYS A 89 -12.26 0.61 1.79
C LYS A 89 -13.21 -0.58 1.72
N GLU A 90 -12.69 -1.79 1.54
CA GLU A 90 -13.47 -3.02 1.64
C GLU A 90 -13.95 -3.27 3.08
N ALA A 91 -13.07 -3.05 4.06
CA ALA A 91 -13.43 -3.09 5.49
C ALA A 91 -14.47 -2.02 5.82
N PHE A 92 -14.28 -0.78 5.38
CA PHE A 92 -15.22 0.32 5.57
C PHE A 92 -16.61 -0.02 5.01
N ARG A 93 -16.68 -0.60 3.82
CA ARG A 93 -17.96 -1.06 3.23
C ARG A 93 -18.61 -2.20 3.99
N LEU A 94 -17.83 -3.04 4.67
CA LEU A 94 -18.39 -4.08 5.54
C LEU A 94 -19.14 -3.45 6.73
N TYR A 95 -18.66 -2.30 7.19
CA TYR A 95 -19.18 -1.59 8.36
C TYR A 95 -20.25 -0.54 8.00
N ASP A 96 -20.17 0.09 6.83
CA ASP A 96 -21.19 0.98 6.26
C ASP A 96 -22.40 0.17 5.74
N LYS A 97 -23.19 -0.37 6.67
CA LYS A 97 -24.37 -1.21 6.38
C LYS A 97 -25.43 -0.50 5.53
N GLU A 98 -25.48 0.83 5.59
CA GLU A 98 -26.47 1.66 4.89
C GLU A 98 -25.94 2.19 3.53
N GLY A 99 -24.64 2.07 3.24
CA GLY A 99 -24.04 2.35 1.94
C GLY A 99 -23.98 3.85 1.59
N ASN A 100 -24.01 4.69 2.61
CA ASN A 100 -24.10 6.15 2.55
C ASN A 100 -22.72 6.82 2.59
N GLY A 101 -21.64 6.05 2.75
CA GLY A 101 -20.27 6.53 2.75
C GLY A 101 -19.80 7.04 4.11
N TYR A 102 -20.50 6.73 5.20
CA TYR A 102 -20.13 7.09 6.57
C TYR A 102 -20.66 6.04 7.55
N ILE A 103 -19.87 5.73 8.59
CA ILE A 103 -20.21 4.76 9.63
C ILE A 103 -20.77 5.53 10.83
N LYS A 104 -22.00 5.24 11.25
CA LYS A 104 -22.54 5.87 12.46
C LYS A 104 -21.70 5.50 13.68
N THR A 105 -21.44 6.45 14.57
CA THR A 105 -20.70 6.19 15.83
C THR A 105 -21.34 5.07 16.66
N SER A 106 -22.67 4.94 16.61
CA SER A 106 -23.39 3.82 17.23
C SER A 106 -23.02 2.46 16.65
N ALA A 107 -22.76 2.37 15.34
CA ALA A 107 -22.33 1.13 14.68
C ALA A 107 -20.84 0.85 14.97
N LEU A 108 -19.99 1.88 14.96
CA LEU A 108 -18.59 1.76 15.36
C LEU A 108 -18.46 1.25 16.81
N ARG A 109 -19.33 1.71 17.72
CA ARG A 109 -19.41 1.23 19.10
C ARG A 109 -19.67 -0.28 19.19
N GLU A 110 -20.56 -0.81 18.35
CA GLU A 110 -20.82 -2.24 18.30
C GLU A 110 -19.60 -3.01 17.78
N ILE A 111 -18.93 -2.49 16.75
CA ILE A 111 -17.74 -3.10 16.15
C ILE A 111 -16.59 -3.16 17.16
N LEU A 112 -16.28 -2.05 17.84
CA LEU A 112 -15.23 -1.99 18.86
C LEU A 112 -15.48 -3.00 19.97
N ARG A 113 -16.74 -3.20 20.35
CA ARG A 113 -17.14 -4.17 21.38
C ARG A 113 -17.12 -5.62 20.89
N GLU A 114 -17.30 -5.86 19.59
CA GLU A 114 -17.09 -7.18 18.98
C GLU A 114 -15.60 -7.52 18.85
N LEU A 115 -14.75 -6.52 18.62
CA LEU A 115 -13.30 -6.68 18.55
C LEU A 115 -12.67 -6.91 19.94
N ASP A 116 -13.11 -6.16 20.94
CA ASP A 116 -12.67 -6.31 22.33
C ASP A 116 -13.84 -6.13 23.31
N ASP A 117 -14.29 -7.26 23.90
CA ASP A 117 -15.43 -7.25 24.82
C ASP A 117 -15.10 -6.64 26.19
N GLN A 118 -13.82 -6.37 26.47
CA GLN A 118 -13.36 -5.81 27.74
C GLN A 118 -13.48 -4.27 27.78
N LEU A 119 -13.67 -3.62 26.63
CA LEU A 119 -13.87 -2.18 26.55
C LEU A 119 -15.14 -1.77 27.31
N THR A 120 -14.99 -0.86 28.27
CA THR A 120 -16.13 -0.31 28.99
C THR A 120 -16.84 0.75 28.15
N GLU A 121 -18.08 1.11 28.50
CA GLU A 121 -18.79 2.18 27.80
C GLU A 121 -18.00 3.49 27.76
N LYS A 122 -17.24 3.78 28.82
CA LYS A 122 -16.39 4.97 28.89
C LYS A 122 -15.19 4.87 27.94
N ASP A 123 -14.60 3.69 27.79
CA ASP A 123 -13.49 3.49 26.87
C ASP A 123 -13.97 3.60 25.42
N LEU A 124 -15.16 3.06 25.13
CA LEU A 124 -15.82 3.23 23.84
C LEU A 124 -16.14 4.69 23.52
N ASP A 125 -16.65 5.46 24.50
CA ASP A 125 -16.90 6.89 24.30
C ASP A 125 -15.61 7.66 24.04
N ASN A 126 -14.55 7.39 24.79
CA ASN A 126 -13.25 8.04 24.54
C ASN A 126 -12.71 7.67 23.14
N LEU A 127 -12.76 6.40 22.75
CA LEU A 127 -12.31 5.96 21.43
C LEU A 127 -13.11 6.63 20.30
N ILE A 128 -14.43 6.73 20.47
CA ILE A 128 -15.29 7.40 19.48
C ILE A 128 -14.98 8.89 19.43
N GLU A 129 -14.78 9.57 20.57
CA GLU A 129 -14.38 10.99 20.59
C GLU A 129 -12.99 11.23 20.01
N GLU A 130 -12.08 10.25 20.07
CA GLU A 130 -10.77 10.33 19.41
C GLU A 130 -10.86 10.15 17.89
N ILE A 131 -11.84 9.40 17.39
CA ILE A 131 -12.00 9.11 15.94
C ILE A 131 -12.90 10.15 15.25
N ASP A 132 -14.03 10.52 15.86
CA ASP A 132 -15.00 11.53 15.37
C ASP A 132 -14.49 12.94 15.70
N THR A 133 -13.38 13.33 15.07
CA THR A 133 -12.68 14.58 15.37
C THR A 133 -13.49 15.82 14.99
N ASP A 134 -14.35 15.69 13.97
CA ASP A 134 -15.22 16.76 13.51
C ASP A 134 -16.54 16.85 14.31
N GLY A 135 -16.84 15.83 15.13
CA GLY A 135 -18.02 15.74 15.97
C GLY A 135 -19.32 15.63 15.18
N SER A 136 -19.26 15.11 13.96
CA SER A 136 -20.42 14.90 13.10
C SER A 136 -21.34 13.78 13.61
N GLY A 137 -20.85 12.93 14.53
CA GLY A 137 -21.56 11.75 14.99
C GLY A 137 -21.51 10.60 13.98
N THR A 138 -20.65 10.71 12.98
CA THR A 138 -20.44 9.74 11.91
C THR A 138 -18.97 9.71 11.53
N VAL A 139 -18.41 8.51 11.34
CA VAL A 139 -17.02 8.33 10.94
C VAL A 139 -16.96 8.22 9.42
N ASP A 140 -16.29 9.16 8.77
CA ASP A 140 -16.05 9.10 7.33
C ASP A 140 -14.81 8.26 6.98
N PHE A 141 -14.48 8.19 5.69
CA PHE A 141 -13.40 7.30 5.24
C PHE A 141 -12.00 7.80 5.67
N ASP A 142 -11.78 9.11 5.73
CA ASP A 142 -10.52 9.68 6.20
C ASP A 142 -10.35 9.40 7.71
N GLU A 143 -11.38 9.64 8.51
CA GLU A 143 -11.36 9.35 9.95
C GLU A 143 -11.17 7.85 10.25
N PHE A 144 -11.78 6.98 9.46
CA PHE A 144 -11.58 5.53 9.56
C PHE A 144 -10.16 5.11 9.15
N MET A 145 -9.56 5.80 8.18
CA MET A 145 -8.18 5.56 7.76
C MET A 145 -7.22 5.95 8.88
N GLU A 146 -7.38 7.16 9.43
CA GLU A 146 -6.56 7.68 10.54
C GLU A 146 -6.58 6.73 11.75
N MET A 147 -7.77 6.20 12.08
CA MET A 147 -7.94 5.16 13.11
C MET A 147 -7.11 3.89 12.83
N MET A 148 -7.08 3.43 11.57
CA MET A 148 -6.48 2.14 11.20
C MET A 148 -4.98 2.23 10.92
N THR A 149 -4.50 3.37 10.43
CA THR A 149 -3.08 3.63 10.16
C THR A 149 -2.37 4.20 11.40
N GLY A 150 -3.10 4.84 12.32
CA GLY A 150 -2.57 5.42 13.55
C GLY A 150 -1.65 6.62 13.33
N GLU A 151 -1.79 7.30 12.18
CA GLU A 151 -1.05 8.52 11.80
C GLU A 151 -1.81 9.79 12.11
#